data_AF-A0A2E7XAH0-F1
#
_entry.id   AF-A0A2E7XAH0-F1
#
_cell.length_a   1.000
_cell.length_b   1.000
_cell.length_c   1.000
_cell.angle_alpha   90.00
_cell.angle_beta   90.00
_cell.angle_gamma   90.00
#
_symmetry.space_group_name_H-M   'P 1'
#
loop_
_entity.id
_entity.type
_entity.pdbx_description
1 polymer ?
#
loop_
_entity_poly.entity_id
_entity_poly.type
_entity_poly.pdbx_seq_one_letter_code
_entity_poly.pdbx_strand_id
1 'polypeptide(L)' 'MSDNLVRTGPRDLGSGLAPVGPLALGLWRYTTDDLDAASGLVEAAVDLGMNLVDNADVYDLIEASDGVPLP' A
#
# COMPACT_ATOMS: atom_id res chain seq x y z
N MET A 1 -6.79 0.62 -32.49
CA MET A 1 -6.62 1.07 -31.11
C MET A 1 -6.43 -0.18 -30.28
N SER A 2 -5.29 -0.34 -29.60
CA SER A 2 -5.15 -1.45 -28.64
C SER A 2 -5.90 -1.06 -27.38
N ASP A 3 -6.98 -1.77 -27.07
CA ASP A 3 -7.73 -1.53 -25.83
C ASP A 3 -6.82 -1.83 -24.63
N ASN A 4 -6.46 -0.80 -23.87
CA ASN A 4 -5.71 -0.97 -22.63
C ASN A 4 -6.68 -1.52 -21.57
N LEU A 5 -6.39 -2.72 -21.06
CA LEU A 5 -7.16 -3.34 -19.96
C LEU A 5 -7.15 -2.49 -18.69
N VAL A 6 -6.15 -1.62 -18.53
CA VAL A 6 -5.97 -0.77 -17.36
C VAL A 6 -6.53 0.62 -17.64
N ARG A 7 -7.57 0.99 -16.89
CA ARG A 7 -8.04 2.38 -16.78
C ARG A 7 -7.11 3.14 -15.83
N THR A 8 -6.34 4.08 -16.38
CA THR A 8 -5.31 4.85 -15.66
C THR A 8 -5.83 6.09 -14.94
N GLY A 9 -7.08 6.48 -15.16
CA GLY A 9 -7.68 7.65 -14.52
C GLY A 9 -8.02 7.42 -13.03
N PRO A 10 -8.22 8.51 -12.26
CA PRO A 10 -8.66 8.44 -10.88
C PRO A 10 -10.01 7.76 -10.69
N ARG A 11 -10.27 7.28 -9.47
CA ARG A 11 -11.47 6.53 -9.07
C ARG A 11 -12.10 7.18 -7.84
N ASP A 12 -13.41 7.32 -7.87
CA ASP A 12 -14.20 7.74 -6.71
C ASP A 12 -14.47 6.51 -5.82
N LEU A 13 -14.12 6.62 -4.53
CA LEU A 13 -14.39 5.60 -3.52
C LEU A 13 -15.67 5.90 -2.71
N GLY A 14 -16.34 7.02 -3.00
CA GLY A 14 -17.53 7.48 -2.31
C GLY A 14 -17.24 8.27 -1.03
N SER A 15 -18.29 8.52 -0.26
CA SER A 15 -18.23 9.16 1.07
C SER A 15 -17.64 10.59 1.10
N GLY A 16 -17.62 11.28 -0.03
CA GLY A 16 -17.04 12.64 -0.13
C GLY A 16 -15.50 12.67 -0.02
N LEU A 17 -14.85 11.52 -0.20
CA LEU A 17 -13.39 11.43 -0.22
C LEU A 17 -12.82 12.01 -1.52
N ALA A 18 -11.54 12.41 -1.47
CA ALA A 18 -10.81 12.77 -2.68
C ALA A 18 -10.64 11.53 -3.60
N PRO A 19 -10.67 11.71 -4.94
CA PRO A 19 -10.42 10.61 -5.86
C PRO A 19 -9.03 9.98 -5.69
N VAL A 20 -8.94 8.66 -5.84
CA VAL A 20 -7.67 7.92 -5.74
C VAL A 20 -7.14 7.51 -7.12
N GLY A 21 -5.83 7.37 -7.25
CA GLY A 21 -5.20 6.81 -8.44
C GLY A 21 -5.60 5.35 -8.70
N PRO A 22 -5.25 4.79 -9.87
CA PRO A 22 -5.58 3.41 -10.22
C PRO A 22 -4.74 2.36 -9.46
N LEU A 23 -3.71 2.77 -8.72
CA LEU A 23 -2.81 1.93 -7.94
C LEU A 23 -2.71 2.45 -6.50
N ALA A 24 -2.49 1.54 -5.55
CA ALA A 24 -2.26 1.81 -4.14
C ALA A 24 -1.00 1.08 -3.65
N LEU A 25 -0.36 1.62 -2.61
CA LEU A 25 0.74 0.95 -1.92
C LEU A 25 0.19 0.04 -0.81
N GLY A 26 0.37 -1.27 -0.94
CA GLY A 26 0.00 -2.23 0.12
C GLY A 26 1.15 -2.47 1.10
N LEU A 27 0.88 -2.39 2.40
CA LEU A 27 1.89 -2.51 3.47
C LEU A 27 1.96 -3.90 4.11
N TRP A 28 1.31 -4.92 3.54
CA TRP A 28 1.36 -6.30 4.03
C TRP A 28 2.80 -6.89 4.14
N ARG A 29 3.77 -6.41 3.34
CA ARG A 29 5.20 -6.78 3.44
C ARG A 29 6.07 -5.67 4.01
N TYR A 30 5.48 -4.71 4.71
CA TYR A 30 6.20 -3.62 5.33
C TYR A 30 6.81 -4.06 6.67
N THR A 31 7.69 -5.06 6.61
CA THR A 31 8.21 -5.82 7.76
C THR A 31 9.67 -5.49 8.06
N THR A 32 10.14 -4.30 7.66
CA THR A 32 11.51 -3.88 7.91
C THR A 32 11.55 -2.94 9.11
N ASP A 33 12.51 -3.17 10.01
CA ASP A 33 12.78 -2.26 11.13
C ASP A 33 13.67 -1.07 10.75
N ASP A 34 14.15 -1.02 9.50
CA ASP A 34 14.92 0.10 8.98
C ASP A 34 13.98 1.25 8.58
N LEU A 35 13.91 2.27 9.45
CA LEU A 35 13.04 3.43 9.26
C LEU A 35 13.34 4.21 7.97
N ASP A 36 14.62 4.30 7.57
CA ASP A 36 15.01 5.06 6.39
C ASP A 36 14.56 4.31 5.12
N ALA A 37 14.74 2.99 5.10
CA ALA A 37 14.25 2.15 4.00
C ALA A 37 12.71 2.15 3.92
N ALA A 38 12.05 2.06 5.06
CA ALA A 38 10.61 2.06 5.20
C ALA A 38 10.00 3.37 4.66
N SER A 39 10.45 4.51 5.19
CA SER A 39 9.99 5.84 4.77
C SER A 39 10.28 6.10 3.29
N GLY A 40 11.46 5.75 2.80
CA GLY A 40 11.84 5.91 1.39
C GLY A 40 10.91 5.16 0.42
N LEU A 41 10.38 4.00 0.82
CA LEU A 41 9.40 3.25 0.00
C LEU A 41 8.07 4.01 -0.14
N VAL A 42 7.58 4.59 0.97
CA VAL A 42 6.33 5.37 0.97
C VAL A 42 6.51 6.66 0.18
N GLU A 43 7.62 7.37 0.38
CA GLU A 43 7.96 8.59 -0.35
C GLU A 43 8.06 8.34 -1.86
N ALA A 44 8.74 7.27 -2.27
CA ALA A 44 8.83 6.88 -3.68
C ALA A 44 7.44 6.61 -4.29
N ALA A 45 6.52 5.98 -3.56
CA ALA A 45 5.15 5.75 -4.03
C ALA A 45 4.38 7.05 -4.23
N VAL A 46 4.54 8.01 -3.31
CA VAL A 46 3.93 9.35 -3.40
C VAL A 46 4.51 10.14 -4.58
N ASP A 47 5.83 10.12 -4.77
CA ASP A 47 6.52 10.78 -5.89
C ASP A 47 6.07 10.22 -7.25
N LEU A 48 5.74 8.92 -7.30
CA LEU A 48 5.15 8.26 -8.47
C LEU A 48 3.65 8.55 -8.66
N GLY A 49 3.04 9.33 -7.77
CA GLY A 49 1.65 9.80 -7.86
C GLY A 49 0.61 8.87 -7.23
N MET A 50 1.02 7.89 -6.41
CA MET A 50 0.08 7.13 -5.60
C MET A 50 -0.46 8.00 -4.46
N ASN A 51 -1.76 7.91 -4.19
CA ASN A 51 -2.43 8.67 -3.14
C ASN A 51 -3.35 7.81 -2.27
N LEU A 52 -3.15 6.49 -2.30
CA LEU A 52 -3.85 5.52 -1.48
C LEU A 52 -2.83 4.50 -0.93
N VAL A 53 -2.91 4.27 0.38
CA VAL A 53 -2.10 3.29 1.11
C VAL A 53 -3.05 2.31 1.80
N ASP A 54 -2.79 1.02 1.66
CA ASP A 54 -3.52 -0.06 2.30
C ASP A 54 -2.70 -0.61 3.46
N ASN A 55 -3.22 -0.46 4.68
CA ASN A 55 -2.58 -0.88 5.92
C ASN A 55 -3.60 -1.47 6.89
N ALA A 56 -3.16 -2.40 7.73
CA ALA A 56 -3.96 -2.98 8.80
C ALA A 56 -3.07 -3.48 9.94
N ASP A 57 -3.53 -3.33 11.18
CA ASP A 57 -2.81 -3.79 12.39
C ASP A 57 -2.48 -5.30 12.36
N VAL A 58 -3.24 -6.09 11.60
CA VAL A 58 -3.02 -7.55 11.47
C VAL A 58 -1.86 -7.92 10.55
N TYR A 59 -1.31 -6.97 9.78
CA TYR A 59 -0.17 -7.26 8.89
C TYR A 59 1.10 -7.61 9.67
N ASP A 60 1.21 -7.15 10.91
CA ASP A 60 2.29 -7.53 11.84
C ASP A 60 2.08 -8.94 12.44
N LEU A 61 0.90 -9.54 12.30
CA LEU A 61 0.59 -10.87 12.88
C LEU A 61 1.07 -12.04 12.02
N ILE A 62 1.43 -11.80 10.76
CA ILE A 62 1.88 -12.85 9.84
C ILE A 62 3.27 -13.34 10.20
N GLU A 63 4.13 -12.45 10.69
CA GLU A 63 5.48 -12.79 11.14
C GLU A 63 5.47 -13.82 12.28
N ALA A 64 4.45 -13.76 13.15
CA ALA A 64 4.29 -14.74 14.23
C ALA A 64 3.96 -16.17 13.75
N SER A 65 3.51 -16.35 12.50
CA SER A 65 3.13 -17.68 11.99
C SER A 65 4.31 -18.52 11.49
N ASP A 66 5.48 -17.92 11.23
CA ASP A 66 6.70 -18.62 10.78
C ASP A 66 7.55 -19.18 11.95
N GLY A 67 6.90 -19.53 13.06
CA GLY A 67 7.43 -20.49 14.04
C GLY A 67 7.84 -19.95 15.41
N VAL A 68 7.42 -18.74 15.79
CA VAL A 68 7.66 -18.22 17.15
C VAL A 68 6.37 -18.35 17.98
N PRO A 69 6.40 -18.96 19.19
CA PRO A 69 5.22 -18.99 20.04
C PRO A 69 4.89 -17.57 20.53
N LEU A 70 3.62 -17.19 20.41
CA LEU A 70 3.07 -16.06 21.16
C LEU A 70 3.08 -16.39 22.67
N PRO A 71 3.21 -15.38 23.55
CA PRO A 71 3.16 -15.57 25.00
C PRO A 71 1.83 -16.20 25.49
#